data_AF-A0A9Q1C6A9-F1
#
_entry.id   AF-A0A9Q1C6A9-F1
#
_cell.length_a   1.000
_cell.length_b   1.000
_cell.length_c   1.000
_cell.angle_alpha   90.00
_cell.angle_beta   90.00
_cell.angle_gamma   90.00
#
_symmetry.space_group_name_H-M   'P 1'
#
loop_
_entity.id
_entity.type
_entity.pdbx_description
1 polymer ?
#
loop_
_entity_poly.entity_id
_entity_poly.type
_entity_poly.pdbx_seq_one_letter_code
_entity_poly.pdbx_strand_id
1 'polypeptide(L)' 'MCDQIHLFGFWPFDFVIDHHGSKFTPYHYYNNITKSSYHVFTKEFHSLLSLHLQGVLRLHPHKCADTPT' A
#
# COMPACT_ATOMS: atom_id res chain seq x y z
N MET A 1 -9.87 19.83 -6.54
CA MET A 1 -10.53 18.63 -5.98
C MET A 1 -10.48 17.53 -7.05
N CYS A 2 -10.47 16.26 -6.66
CA CYS A 2 -10.28 15.13 -7.58
C CYS A 2 -11.59 14.33 -7.75
N ASP A 3 -11.88 13.90 -8.97
CA ASP A 3 -13.02 13.01 -9.26
C ASP A 3 -12.71 11.53 -8.94
N GLN A 4 -11.42 11.16 -8.97
CA GLN A 4 -10.93 9.83 -8.65
C GLN A 4 -9.64 9.91 -7.84
N ILE A 5 -9.49 8.99 -6.88
CA ILE A 5 -8.30 8.89 -6.04
C ILE A 5 -7.70 7.49 -6.19
N HIS A 6 -6.43 7.44 -6.60
CA HIS A 6 -5.62 6.23 -6.67
C HIS A 6 -4.50 6.35 -5.65
N LEU A 7 -4.42 5.40 -4.73
CA LEU A 7 -3.42 5.39 -3.67
C LEU A 7 -2.35 4.33 -3.93
N PHE A 8 -1.09 4.76 -3.95
CA PHE A 8 0.09 3.94 -4.15
C PHE A 8 1.04 4.11 -2.96
N GLY A 9 1.85 3.08 -2.68
CA GLY A 9 2.88 3.15 -1.65
C GLY A 9 2.36 3.13 -0.21
N PHE A 10 1.06 2.96 0.01
CA PHE A 10 0.50 2.78 1.35
C PHE A 10 0.47 1.29 1.71
N TRP A 11 1.57 0.81 2.27
CA TRP A 11 1.75 -0.59 2.65
C TRP A 11 2.55 -0.68 3.97
N PRO A 12 1.89 -0.78 5.13
CA PRO A 12 2.55 -0.66 6.44
C PRO A 12 3.16 -1.97 6.95
N PHE A 13 3.49 -2.89 6.05
CA PHE A 13 4.02 -4.21 6.37
C PHE A 13 5.45 -4.35 5.83
N ASP A 14 6.28 -5.10 6.54
CA ASP A 14 7.69 -5.37 6.21
C ASP A 14 7.86 -6.57 5.27
N PHE A 15 6.77 -7.01 4.64
CA PHE A 15 6.77 -8.06 3.64
C PHE A 15 5.82 -7.75 2.49
N VAL A 16 6.10 -8.30 1.31
CA VAL A 16 5.16 -8.40 0.19
C VAL A 16 4.85 -9.86 -0.05
N ILE A 17 3.63 -10.15 -0.50
CA ILE A 17 3.21 -11.49 -0.91
C ILE A 17 3.14 -11.51 -2.44
N ASP A 18 3.86 -12.44 -3.06
CA ASP A 18 3.78 -12.73 -4.48
C ASP A 18 3.54 -14.23 -4.73
N HIS A 19 3.57 -14.64 -6.00
CA HIS A 19 3.36 -16.05 -6.39
C HIS A 19 4.41 -17.02 -5.83
N HIS A 20 5.56 -16.53 -5.37
CA HIS A 20 6.64 -17.31 -4.79
C HIS A 20 6.63 -17.30 -3.25
N GLY A 21 5.69 -16.58 -2.63
CA GLY A 21 5.49 -16.54 -1.18
C GLY A 21 5.68 -15.13 -0.59
N SER A 22 6.12 -15.07 0.66
CA SER A 22 6.36 -13.82 1.38
C SER A 22 7.84 -13.42 1.28
N LYS A 23 8.11 -12.17 0.88
CA LYS A 23 9.45 -11.61 0.79
C LYS A 23 9.54 -10.32 1.60
N PHE A 24 10.64 -10.12 2.31
CA PHE A 24 10.91 -8.87 3.02
C PHE A 24 10.88 -7.66 2.07
N THR A 25 10.24 -6.57 2.51
CA THR A 25 10.29 -5.27 1.84
C THR A 25 10.73 -4.17 2.82
N PRO A 26 11.62 -3.24 2.40
CA PRO A 26 11.91 -2.05 3.18
C PRO A 26 10.65 -1.22 3.43
N TYR A 27 10.61 -0.52 4.56
CA TYR A 27 9.46 0.29 4.97
C TYR A 27 9.24 1.53 4.08
N HIS A 28 10.33 2.18 3.64
CA HIS A 28 10.27 3.30 2.69
C HIS A 28 10.90 2.90 1.35
N TYR A 29 10.34 3.38 0.25
CA TYR A 29 10.82 3.04 -1.10
C TYR A 29 12.17 3.67 -1.46
N TYR A 30 12.61 4.72 -0.75
CA TYR A 30 13.80 5.50 -1.09
C TYR A 30 14.89 5.49 0.00
N ASN A 31 14.61 4.93 1.18
CA ASN A 31 15.56 4.91 2.30
C ASN A 31 15.31 3.74 3.27
N ASN A 32 16.19 3.63 4.27
CA ASN A 32 16.14 2.57 5.29
C ASN A 32 15.62 3.08 6.66
N ILE A 33 14.89 4.20 6.70
CA ILE A 33 14.31 4.72 7.95
C ILE A 33 13.13 3.82 8.35
N THR A 34 13.03 3.53 9.65
CA THR A 34 11.98 2.67 10.21
C THR A 34 10.69 3.44 10.49
N LYS A 35 9.61 2.70 10.77
CA LYS A 35 8.29 3.28 11.06
C LYS A 35 8.28 4.09 12.35
N SER A 36 7.52 5.18 12.34
CA SER A 36 7.18 5.97 13.53
C SER A 36 6.27 5.18 14.47
N SER A 37 6.41 5.37 15.79
CA SER A 37 5.53 4.79 16.81
C SER A 37 4.30 5.64 17.12
N TYR A 38 4.20 6.86 16.58
CA TYR A 38 3.09 7.78 16.86
C TYR A 38 1.80 7.41 16.12
N HIS A 39 1.91 6.67 15.02
CA HIS A 39 0.79 6.25 14.18
C HIS A 39 0.61 4.73 14.20
N VAL A 40 -0.63 4.30 14.05
CA VAL A 40 -0.96 2.88 13.87
C VAL A 40 -1.32 2.67 12.41
N PHE A 41 -0.32 2.69 11.53
CA PHE A 41 -0.52 2.62 10.08
C PHE A 41 -1.27 1.37 9.61
N THR A 42 -1.23 0.26 10.36
CA THR A 42 -2.04 -0.93 10.07
C THR A 42 -3.54 -0.67 10.21
N LYS A 43 -3.96 0.14 11.20
CA LYS A 43 -5.36 0.57 11.34
C LYS A 43 -5.76 1.53 10.23
N GLU A 44 -4.87 2.45 9.86
CA GLU A 44 -5.10 3.37 8.73
C GLU A 44 -5.25 2.60 7.41
N PHE A 45 -4.42 1.58 7.18
CA PHE A 45 -4.54 0.68 6.03
C PHE A 45 -5.89 -0.07 6.03
N HIS A 46 -6.37 -0.56 7.17
CA HIS A 46 -7.70 -1.18 7.25
C HIS A 46 -8.82 -0.21 6.84
N SER A 47 -8.75 1.05 7.27
CA SER A 47 -9.71 2.07 6.85
C SER A 47 -9.64 2.33 5.34
N LEU A 48 -8.44 2.45 4.78
CA LEU A 48 -8.23 2.64 3.34
C LEU A 48 -8.71 1.43 2.52
N LEU A 49 -8.47 0.21 3.02
CA LEU A 49 -8.98 -1.01 2.42
C LEU A 49 -10.51 -1.05 2.43
N SER A 50 -11.15 -0.65 3.54
CA SER A 50 -12.61 -0.54 3.60
C SER A 50 -13.15 0.45 2.57
N LEU A 51 -12.53 1.62 2.43
CA LEU A 51 -12.89 2.61 1.41
C LEU A 51 -12.66 2.08 -0.01
N HIS A 52 -11.60 1.31 -0.23
CA HIS A 52 -11.35 0.65 -1.50
C HIS A 52 -12.45 -0.34 -1.87
N LEU A 53 -12.84 -1.20 -0.92
CA LEU A 53 -13.91 -2.18 -1.09
C LEU A 53 -15.29 -1.52 -1.33
N GLN A 54 -15.49 -0.32 -0.80
CA GLN A 54 -16.69 0.50 -1.03
C GLN A 54 -16.64 1.28 -2.36
N GLY A 55 -15.54 1.23 -3.10
CA GLY A 55 -15.37 1.95 -4.37
C GLY A 55 -15.08 3.46 -4.23
N VAL A 56 -14.82 3.94 -3.01
CA VAL A 56 -14.52 5.36 -2.74
C VAL A 56 -13.14 5.75 -3.25
N LEU A 57 -12.17 4.84 -3.17
CA LEU A 57 -10.81 5.02 -3.69
C LEU A 57 -10.27 3.73 -4.31
N ARG A 58 -9.19 3.83 -5.08
CA ARG A 58 -8.47 2.65 -5.60
C ARG A 58 -7.13 2.50 -4.89
N LEU A 59 -7.02 1.45 -4.08
CA LEU A 59 -5.77 1.08 -3.40
C LEU A 59 -4.98 0.12 -4.28
N HIS A 60 -3.68 0.41 -4.48
CA HIS A 60 -2.76 -0.41 -5.27
C HIS A 60 -1.66 -0.99 -4.37
N PRO A 61 -1.90 -2.12 -3.67
CA PRO A 61 -0.93 -2.73 -2.77
C PRO A 61 0.08 -3.65 -3.47
N HIS A 62 0.00 -3.77 -4.80
CA HIS A 62 0.85 -4.64 -5.62
C HIS A 62 1.64 -3.81 -6.65
N LYS A 63 2.65 -4.42 -7.26
CA LYS A 63 3.32 -3.82 -8.43
C LYS A 63 2.31 -3.64 -9.56
N CYS A 64 2.39 -2.51 -10.25
CA CYS A 64 1.66 -2.29 -11.50
C CYS A 64 2.12 -3.31 -12.55
N ALA A 65 1.20 -3.75 -13.40
CA ALA A 65 1.58 -4.52 -14.57
C ALA A 65 2.28 -3.59 -15.58
N ASP A 66 3.36 -4.06 -16.19
CA ASP A 66 4.10 -3.31 -17.23
C ASP A 66 3.40 -3.38 -18.61
N THR A 67 2.16 -3.86 -18.69
CA THR A 67 1.48 -4.01 -19.98
C THR A 67 1.10 -2.64 -20.54
N PRO A 68 1.60 -2.26 -21.73
CA PRO A 68 1.04 -1.14 -22.46
C PRO A 68 -0.35 -1.56 -22.96
N THR A 69 -1.40 -0.96 -22.42
CA THR A 69 -2.74 -0.95 -23.03
C THR A 69 -2.83 0.16 -24.05
#